data_AF-A0A7Y9E020-F1
#
_entry.id   AF-A0A7Y9E020-F1
#
_cell.length_a   1.000
_cell.length_b   1.000
_cell.length_c   1.000
_cell.angle_alpha   90.00
_cell.angle_beta   90.00
_cell.angle_gamma   90.00
#
_symmetry.space_group_name_H-M   'P 1'
#
loop_
_entity.id
_entity.type
_entity.pdbx_description
1 polymer ?
#
loop_
_entity_poly.entity_id
_entity_poly.type
_entity_poly.pdbx_seq_one_letter_code
_entity_poly.pdbx_strand_id
1 'polypeptide(L)'
;MASRRSNPSGLGAVIGIVLLIGLAILIIKWALITAAILAVPFGIWWVYDQVQQRKVVDRRAEVEGRAVVDAAGGCGWCGSRIAHRDDYTGSLVQPADFHREEIEATLAA
;
A
#
# COMPACT_ATOMS: atom_id res chain seq x y z
N MET A 1 7.80 -60.84 48.88
CA MET A 1 8.33 -59.47 48.69
C MET A 1 7.76 -58.90 47.39
N ALA A 2 6.61 -58.22 47.46
CA ALA A 2 5.98 -57.63 46.28
C ALA A 2 6.51 -56.20 46.10
N SER A 3 7.31 -55.97 45.07
CA SER A 3 7.78 -54.64 44.70
C SER A 3 6.60 -53.82 44.15
N ARG A 4 6.08 -52.91 44.96
CA ARG A 4 5.07 -51.94 44.54
C ARG A 4 5.78 -50.85 43.75
N ARG A 5 5.93 -51.02 42.43
CA ARG A 5 6.33 -49.91 41.54
C ARG A 5 5.21 -48.89 41.54
N SER A 6 5.41 -47.78 42.25
CA SER A 6 4.62 -46.58 42.03
C SER A 6 4.85 -46.15 40.59
N ASN A 7 3.83 -46.24 39.73
CA ASN A 7 3.87 -45.60 38.41
C ASN A 7 3.71 -44.08 38.64
N PRO A 8 4.77 -43.27 38.56
CA PRO A 8 4.68 -41.83 38.73
C PRO A 8 4.17 -41.14 37.45
N SER A 9 3.89 -41.93 36.41
CA SER A 9 3.64 -41.47 35.05
C SER A 9 2.29 -40.77 34.85
N GLY A 10 1.25 -41.13 35.59
CA GLY A 10 -0.08 -40.52 35.41
C GLY A 10 -0.16 -39.08 35.90
N LEU A 11 0.29 -38.82 37.13
CA LEU A 11 0.14 -37.52 37.78
C LEU A 11 1.18 -36.50 37.28
N GLY A 12 2.41 -36.95 37.02
CA GLY A 12 3.44 -36.13 36.39
C GLY A 12 3.08 -35.71 34.96
N ALA A 13 2.47 -36.61 34.18
CA ALA A 13 1.98 -36.28 32.84
C ALA A 13 0.84 -35.26 32.86
N VAL A 14 -0.12 -35.40 33.79
CA VAL A 14 -1.23 -34.43 33.93
C VAL A 14 -0.70 -33.05 34.31
N ILE A 15 0.21 -32.96 35.28
CA ILE A 15 0.84 -31.68 35.66
C ILE A 15 1.60 -31.09 34.48
N GLY A 16 2.37 -31.90 33.74
CA GLY A 16 3.08 -31.46 32.55
C GLY A 16 2.15 -30.88 31.48
N ILE A 17 1.04 -31.55 31.18
CA ILE A 17 0.04 -31.08 30.21
C ILE A 17 -0.59 -29.77 30.65
N VAL A 18 -0.99 -29.65 31.93
CA VAL A 18 -1.60 -28.42 32.46
C VAL A 18 -0.64 -27.24 32.36
N LEU A 19 0.64 -27.44 32.69
CA LEU A 19 1.66 -26.40 32.57
C LEU A 19 1.89 -25.98 31.11
N LEU A 20 1.91 -26.94 30.17
CA LEU A 20 2.04 -26.63 28.74
C LEU A 20 0.86 -25.81 28.21
N ILE A 21 -0.37 -26.19 28.58
CA ILE A 21 -1.57 -25.45 28.19
C ILE A 21 -1.55 -24.03 28.80
N GLY A 22 -1.22 -23.92 30.09
CA GLY A 22 -1.12 -22.63 30.76
C GLY A 22 -0.08 -21.71 30.11
N LEU A 23 1.09 -22.24 29.77
CA LEU A 23 2.13 -21.51 29.05
C LEU A 23 1.67 -21.09 27.66
N ALA A 24 1.02 -21.98 26.92
CA ALA A 24 0.50 -21.67 25.58
C ALA A 24 -0.52 -20.53 25.63
N ILE A 25 -1.47 -20.57 26.57
CA ILE A 25 -2.46 -19.50 26.76
C ILE A 25 -1.77 -18.18 27.12
N LEU A 26 -0.75 -18.22 27.99
CA LEU A 26 0.01 -17.03 28.36
C LEU A 26 0.70 -16.41 27.14
N ILE A 27 1.36 -17.21 26.31
CA ILE A 27 2.03 -16.77 25.08
C ILE A 27 1.01 -16.16 24.11
N ILE A 28 -0.12 -16.84 23.87
CA ILE A 28 -1.18 -16.35 22.99
C ILE A 28 -1.71 -15.00 23.48
N LYS A 29 -1.98 -14.86 24.77
CA LYS A 29 -2.46 -13.60 25.36
C LYS A 29 -1.49 -12.45 25.10
N TRP A 30 -0.20 -12.66 25.35
CA TRP A 30 0.82 -11.62 25.11
C TRP A 30 0.97 -11.30 23.63
N ALA A 31 0.93 -12.31 22.75
CA ALA A 31 0.97 -12.10 21.31
C ALA A 31 -0.20 -11.23 20.82
N LEU A 32 -1.42 -11.49 21.29
CA LEU A 32 -2.61 -10.71 20.94
C LEU A 32 -2.52 -9.27 21.44
N ILE A 33 -2.02 -9.04 22.66
CA ILE A 33 -1.81 -7.69 23.20
C ILE A 33 -0.81 -6.92 22.33
N THR A 34 0.32 -7.54 22.00
CA THR A 34 1.33 -6.92 21.13
C THR A 34 0.76 -6.60 19.75
N ALA A 35 0.02 -7.53 19.15
CA ALA A 35 -0.65 -7.30 17.87
C ALA A 35 -1.65 -6.14 17.94
N ALA A 36 -2.45 -6.04 19.00
CA ALA A 36 -3.39 -4.94 19.21
C ALA A 36 -2.69 -3.59 19.36
N ILE A 37 -1.55 -3.55 20.06
CA ILE A 37 -0.73 -2.34 20.22
C ILE A 37 -0.15 -1.91 18.87
N LEU A 38 0.38 -2.84 18.08
CA LEU A 38 0.96 -2.53 16.76
C LEU A 38 -0.08 -2.18 15.70
N ALA A 39 -1.32 -2.66 15.84
CA ALA A 39 -2.40 -2.35 14.91
C ALA A 39 -2.67 -0.84 14.79
N VAL A 40 -2.51 -0.07 15.87
CA VAL A 40 -2.75 1.38 15.86
C VAL A 40 -1.73 2.15 15.00
N PRO A 41 -0.41 2.12 15.27
CA PRO A 41 0.57 2.83 14.45
C PRO A 41 0.61 2.28 13.02
N PHE A 42 0.45 0.97 12.83
CA PHE A 42 0.39 0.37 11.50
C PHE A 42 -0.84 0.84 10.72
N GLY A 43 -2.00 0.90 11.37
CA GLY A 43 -3.22 1.43 10.78
C GLY A 43 -3.10 2.90 10.39
N ILE A 44 -2.53 3.73 11.26
CA ILE A 44 -2.28 5.16 10.98
C ILE A 44 -1.35 5.33 9.79
N TRP A 45 -0.22 4.60 9.78
CA TRP A 45 0.75 4.65 8.69
C TRP A 45 0.12 4.20 7.37
N TRP A 46 -0.67 3.12 7.37
CA TRP A 46 -1.34 2.61 6.18
C TRP A 46 -2.35 3.63 5.61
N VAL A 47 -3.17 4.26 6.46
CA VAL A 47 -4.09 5.32 6.01
C VAL A 47 -3.34 6.52 5.46
N TYR A 48 -2.24 6.91 6.09
CA TYR A 48 -1.39 8.00 5.61
C TYR A 48 -0.82 7.72 4.21
N ASP A 49 -0.28 6.52 4.00
CA ASP A 49 0.23 6.09 2.70
C ASP A 49 -0.88 6.12 1.63
N GLN A 50 -2.06 5.56 1.92
CA GLN A 50 -3.21 5.60 1.01
C GLN A 50 -3.59 7.03 0.58
N VAL A 51 -3.57 7.99 1.52
CA VAL A 51 -3.86 9.40 1.22
C VAL A 51 -2.76 10.02 0.35
N GLN A 52 -1.49 9.71 0.60
CA GLN A 52 -0.39 10.22 -0.22
C GLN A 52 -0.43 9.66 -1.64
N GLN A 53 -0.69 8.36 -1.81
CA GLN A 53 -0.85 7.75 -3.14
C GLN A 53 -1.99 8.42 -3.93
N ARG A 54 -3.12 8.70 -3.28
CA ARG A 54 -4.23 9.44 -3.90
C ARG A 54 -3.83 10.83 -4.35
N LYS A 55 -3.10 11.59 -3.52
CA LYS A 55 -2.60 12.93 -3.89
C LYS A 55 -1.70 12.89 -5.13
N VAL A 56 -0.86 11.87 -5.28
CA VAL A 56 -0.01 11.71 -6.47
C VAL A 56 -0.85 11.46 -7.72
N VAL A 57 -1.84 10.56 -7.62
CA VAL A 57 -2.76 10.27 -8.73
C VAL A 57 -3.60 11.49 -9.09
N ASP A 58 -4.16 12.19 -8.10
CA ASP A 58 -4.98 13.38 -8.29
C ASP A 58 -4.15 14.51 -8.91
N ARG A 59 -2.92 14.74 -8.43
CA ARG A 59 -1.98 15.72 -9.01
C ARG A 59 -1.66 15.38 -10.46
N ARG A 60 -1.42 14.11 -10.76
CA ARG A 60 -1.17 13.65 -12.13
C ARG A 60 -2.36 13.92 -13.03
N ALA A 61 -3.55 13.52 -12.60
CA ALA A 61 -4.79 13.75 -13.34
C ALA A 61 -5.07 15.25 -13.56
N GLU A 62 -4.78 16.10 -12.56
CA GLU A 62 -4.91 17.55 -12.69
C GLU A 62 -3.97 18.13 -13.76
N VAL A 63 -2.69 17.73 -13.74
CA VAL A 63 -1.69 18.22 -14.70
C VAL A 63 -1.98 17.72 -16.11
N GLU A 64 -2.22 16.42 -16.27
CA GLU A 64 -2.56 15.81 -17.57
C GLU A 64 -3.89 16.38 -18.10
N GLY A 65 -4.85 16.70 -17.23
CA GLY A 65 -6.12 17.34 -17.59
C GLY A 65 -5.98 18.73 -18.21
N ARG A 66 -4.83 19.41 -18.03
CA ARG A 66 -4.52 20.67 -18.73
C ARG A 66 -4.02 20.41 -20.15
N ALA A 67 -3.40 19.26 -20.39
CA ALA A 67 -2.89 18.84 -21.69
C ALA A 67 -3.96 18.11 -22.51
N VAL A 68 -5.11 18.76 -22.70
CA VAL A 68 -6.21 18.28 -23.55
C VAL A 68 -6.52 19.30 -24.65
N VAL A 69 -7.29 18.88 -25.65
CA VAL A 69 -7.79 19.81 -26.67
C VAL A 69 -8.83 20.73 -26.03
N ASP A 70 -8.64 22.04 -26.12
CA ASP A 70 -9.54 23.04 -25.56
C ASP A 70 -10.83 23.21 -26.39
N ALA A 71 -11.79 23.96 -25.85
CA ALA A 71 -13.08 24.21 -26.51
C ALA A 71 -12.96 24.97 -27.84
N ALA A 72 -11.83 25.63 -28.08
CA ALA A 72 -11.55 26.37 -29.30
C ALA A 72 -10.69 25.56 -30.28
N GLY A 73 -10.52 24.26 -30.02
CA GLY A 73 -9.77 23.32 -30.86
C GLY A 73 -8.25 23.43 -30.74
N GLY A 74 -7.74 24.19 -29.77
CA GLY A 74 -6.31 24.35 -29.50
C GLY A 74 -5.77 23.36 -28.46
N CYS A 75 -4.45 23.38 -28.24
CA CYS A 75 -3.81 22.66 -27.16
C CYS A 75 -3.95 23.43 -25.84
N GLY A 76 -4.60 22.83 -24.84
CA GLY A 76 -4.79 23.44 -23.51
C GLY A 76 -3.50 23.63 -22.70
N TRP A 77 -2.40 22.99 -23.10
CA TRP A 77 -1.10 23.10 -22.44
C TRP A 77 -0.29 24.31 -22.93
N CYS A 78 0.04 24.34 -24.23
CA CYS A 78 0.88 25.40 -24.82
C CYS A 78 0.09 26.51 -25.54
N GLY A 79 -1.23 26.36 -25.68
CA GLY A 79 -2.10 27.33 -26.36
C GLY A 79 -2.05 27.30 -27.90
N SER A 80 -1.29 26.37 -28.50
CA SER A 80 -1.18 26.23 -29.95
C SER A 80 -2.55 25.99 -30.59
N ARG A 81 -2.83 26.66 -31.72
CA ARG A 81 -4.01 26.40 -32.57
C ARG A 81 -3.75 25.35 -33.65
N ILE A 82 -2.53 24.84 -33.72
CA ILE A 82 -2.11 23.82 -34.68
C ILE A 82 -2.06 22.48 -33.95
N ALA A 83 -2.69 21.47 -34.53
CA ALA A 83 -2.69 20.12 -33.98
C ALA A 83 -1.26 19.56 -33.93
N HIS A 84 -0.90 18.99 -32.78
CA HIS A 84 0.39 18.38 -32.58
C HIS A 84 0.56 17.15 -33.48
N ARG A 85 1.76 17.00 -34.01
CA ARG A 85 2.15 15.87 -34.85
C ARG A 85 3.40 15.22 -34.30
N ASP A 86 3.47 13.92 -34.47
CA ASP A 86 4.69 13.17 -34.24
C ASP A 86 5.68 13.44 -35.39
N ASP A 87 6.90 13.81 -35.05
CA ASP A 87 7.91 14.23 -36.02
C ASP A 87 8.38 13.08 -36.93
N TYR A 88 8.27 11.82 -36.47
CA TYR A 88 8.76 10.65 -37.19
C TYR A 88 7.70 10.07 -38.14
N THR A 89 6.44 10.07 -37.73
CA THR A 89 5.32 9.44 -38.43
C THR A 89 4.41 10.45 -39.11
N GLY A 90 4.49 11.74 -38.73
CA GLY A 90 3.61 12.80 -39.20
C GLY A 90 2.15 12.67 -38.71
N SER A 91 1.88 11.66 -37.87
CA SER A 91 0.55 11.36 -37.34
C SER A 91 0.14 12.38 -36.28
N LEU A 92 -1.18 12.59 -36.14
CA LEU A 92 -1.70 13.46 -35.09
C LEU A 92 -1.52 12.81 -33.72
N VAL A 93 -1.05 13.57 -32.74
CA VAL A 93 -0.85 13.11 -31.37
C VAL A 93 -1.68 13.94 -30.39
N GLN A 94 -2.07 13.30 -29.30
CA GLN A 94 -2.77 13.99 -28.23
C GLN A 94 -1.82 14.97 -27.52
N PRO A 95 -2.32 16.11 -27.01
CA PRO A 95 -1.47 17.08 -26.34
C PRO A 95 -0.71 16.50 -25.13
N ALA A 96 -1.33 15.59 -24.36
CA ALA A 96 -0.68 14.89 -23.25
C ALA A 96 0.52 14.03 -23.69
N ASP A 97 0.46 13.44 -24.89
CA ASP A 97 1.56 12.66 -25.44
C ASP A 97 2.67 13.55 -25.97
N PHE A 98 2.31 14.64 -26.65
CA PHE A 98 3.28 15.60 -27.20
C PHE A 98 4.08 16.30 -26.10
N HIS A 99 3.43 16.67 -24.99
CA HIS A 99 4.05 17.39 -23.87
C HIS A 99 4.45 16.48 -22.70
N ARG A 100 4.63 15.18 -22.93
CA ARG A 100 4.89 14.20 -21.86
C ARG A 100 6.07 14.58 -20.97
N GLU A 101 7.18 15.01 -21.57
CA GLU A 101 8.39 15.40 -20.84
C GLU A 101 8.14 16.65 -19.96
N GLU A 102 7.39 17.64 -20.47
CA GLU A 102 7.03 18.84 -19.71
C GLU A 102 6.06 18.53 -18.57
N ILE A 103 5.12 17.61 -18.80
CA ILE A 103 4.19 17.11 -17.78
C ILE A 103 4.96 16.39 -16.68
N GLU A 104 5.90 15.50 -17.02
CA GLU A 104 6.74 14.79 -16.06
C GLU A 104 7.60 15.74 -15.24
N ALA A 105 8.19 16.77 -15.88
CA ALA A 105 8.93 17.81 -15.17
C ALA A 105 8.04 18.60 -14.19
N THR A 106 6.79 18.88 -14.57
CA THR A 106 5.81 19.57 -13.71
C THR A 106 5.36 18.71 -12.52
N LEU A 107 5.31 17.39 -12.68
CA LEU A 107 4.99 16.46 -11.60
C LEU A 107 6.14 16.28 -10.61
N ALA A 108 7.38 16.44 -11.08
CA ALA A 108 8.59 16.35 -10.26
C ALA A 108 8.92 17.62 -9.46
N ALA A 109 8.36 18.78 -9.85
CA ALA A 109 8.50 20.06 -9.16
C ALA A 109 7.70 20.13 -7.84
#